data_AF-A0A7Y7TLI8-F1
#
_entry.id   AF-A0A7Y7TLI8-F1
#
_cell.length_a   1.000
_cell.length_b   1.000
_cell.length_c   1.000
_cell.angle_alpha   90.00
_cell.angle_beta   90.00
_cell.angle_gamma   90.00
#
_symmetry.space_group_name_H-M   'P 1'
#
loop_
_entity.id
_entity.type
_entity.pdbx_description
1 polymer ?
#
loop_
_entity_poly.entity_id
_entity_poly.type
_entity_poly.pdbx_seq_one_letter_code
_entity_poly.pdbx_strand_id
1 'polypeptide(L)'
;MTYQSERNFKIWHYIVSHSTLIIRSEKQYQDVEYLIKYEPNCTIDIEFSGIEFISLPDRMKGIKIRKENGVYRFDENKEHYIKASSCIIGISQFDHTQDRISDLSLEYDEILMTI
;
A
#
# COMPACT_ATOMS: atom_id res chain seq x y z
N MET A 1 3.47 -0.11 15.95
CA MET A 1 2.55 -1.03 15.25
C MET A 1 3.25 -1.55 14.01
N THR A 2 2.96 -2.80 13.62
CA THR A 2 3.59 -3.47 12.47
C THR A 2 2.49 -4.09 11.64
N TYR A 3 2.53 -3.89 10.33
CA TYR A 3 1.66 -4.56 9.36
C TYR A 3 2.47 -5.59 8.58
N GLN A 4 1.86 -6.73 8.25
CA GLN A 4 2.48 -7.77 7.44
C GLN A 4 1.47 -8.36 6.44
N SER A 5 1.96 -8.64 5.22
CA SER A 5 1.20 -9.33 4.18
C SER A 5 2.15 -10.12 3.29
N GLU A 6 1.75 -11.30 2.82
CA GLU A 6 2.54 -12.07 1.84
C GLU A 6 2.10 -11.80 0.39
N ARG A 7 1.16 -10.86 0.17
CA ARG A 7 0.73 -10.49 -1.19
C ARG A 7 1.88 -9.83 -1.96
N ASN A 8 1.78 -9.87 -3.29
CA ASN A 8 2.66 -9.08 -4.15
C ASN A 8 2.13 -7.65 -4.23
N PHE A 9 3.02 -6.69 -4.01
CA PHE A 9 2.74 -5.26 -4.09
C PHE A 9 3.57 -4.60 -5.17
N LYS A 10 3.03 -3.53 -5.74
CA LYS A 10 3.75 -2.62 -6.64
C LYS A 10 3.39 -1.18 -6.33
N ILE A 11 4.27 -0.27 -6.73
CA ILE A 11 3.90 1.16 -6.76
C ILE A 11 2.79 1.32 -7.80
N TRP A 12 1.65 1.84 -7.36
CA TRP A 12 0.50 2.09 -8.22
C TRP A 12 0.49 3.52 -8.73
N HIS A 13 0.68 4.47 -7.82
CA HIS A 13 0.60 5.87 -8.17
C HIS A 13 1.43 6.72 -7.22
N TYR A 14 2.13 7.71 -7.77
CA TYR A 14 2.82 8.75 -7.00
C TYR A 14 2.42 10.13 -7.53
N ILE A 15 1.73 10.89 -6.69
CA ILE A 15 1.23 12.24 -7.01
C ILE A 15 2.17 13.26 -6.39
N VAL A 16 3.10 13.78 -7.19
CA VAL A 16 4.11 14.74 -6.71
C VAL A 16 3.47 15.99 -6.11
N SER A 17 2.44 16.54 -6.75
CA SER A 17 1.76 17.78 -6.30
C SER A 17 1.05 17.65 -4.95
N HIS A 18 0.73 16.43 -4.53
CA HIS A 18 0.02 16.15 -3.29
C HIS A 18 0.88 15.37 -2.28
N SER A 19 2.15 15.08 -2.64
CA SER A 19 3.07 14.27 -1.85
C SER A 19 2.43 12.97 -1.38
N THR A 20 1.72 12.28 -2.29
CA THR A 20 0.97 11.06 -1.98
C THR A 20 1.49 9.88 -2.78
N LEU A 21 1.71 8.75 -2.12
CA LEU A 21 2.12 7.47 -2.73
C LEU A 21 1.10 6.39 -2.39
N ILE A 22 0.66 5.65 -3.40
CA ILE A 22 -0.10 4.40 -3.23
C ILE A 22 0.78 3.23 -3.65
N ILE A 23 0.92 2.29 -2.72
CA ILE A 23 1.41 0.94 -2.99
C ILE A 23 0.20 0.02 -2.91
N ARG A 24 0.03 -0.84 -3.91
CA ARG A 24 -1.18 -1.66 -4.04
C ARG A 24 -0.80 -3.11 -4.31
N SER A 25 -1.53 -4.01 -3.68
CA SER A 25 -1.43 -5.44 -3.97
C SER A 25 -2.15 -5.79 -5.28
N GLU A 26 -1.77 -6.91 -5.89
CA GLU A 26 -2.57 -7.48 -6.97
C GLU A 26 -3.93 -7.97 -6.43
N LYS A 27 -5.01 -7.70 -7.19
CA LYS A 27 -6.31 -8.30 -6.91
C LYS A 27 -6.20 -9.80 -7.16
N GLN A 28 -6.66 -10.59 -6.19
CA GLN A 28 -6.75 -12.04 -6.35
C GLN A 28 -8.15 -12.39 -6.82
N TYR A 29 -8.26 -13.00 -7.99
CA TYR A 29 -9.53 -13.47 -8.55
C TYR A 29 -9.74 -14.97 -8.31
N GLN A 30 -10.99 -15.39 -8.16
CA GLN A 30 -11.35 -16.79 -7.86
C GLN A 30 -10.99 -17.76 -9.00
N ASP A 31 -10.93 -17.26 -10.24
CA ASP A 31 -10.66 -18.01 -11.46
C ASP A 31 -9.17 -18.09 -11.82
N VAL A 32 -8.29 -17.50 -11.00
CA VAL A 32 -6.84 -17.54 -11.20
C VAL A 32 -6.18 -18.34 -10.07
N GLU A 33 -5.32 -19.29 -10.43
CA GLU A 33 -4.57 -20.09 -9.45
C GLU A 33 -3.33 -19.31 -8.95
N TYR A 34 -3.46 -18.69 -7.79
CA TYR A 34 -2.33 -18.02 -7.12
C TYR A 34 -1.59 -19.00 -6.19
N LEU A 35 -0.27 -18.84 -6.10
CA LEU A 35 0.60 -19.57 -5.15
C LEU A 35 0.15 -19.44 -3.68
N ILE A 36 -0.58 -18.37 -3.34
CA ILE A 36 -1.14 -18.13 -2.01
C ILE A 36 -2.58 -17.62 -2.18
N LYS A 37 -3.56 -18.40 -1.73
CA LYS A 37 -4.99 -18.06 -1.77
C LYS A 37 -5.35 -17.15 -0.58
N TYR A 38 -5.45 -15.85 -0.79
CA TYR A 38 -6.07 -14.91 0.17
C TYR A 38 -7.52 -14.62 -0.25
N GLU A 39 -8.26 -13.91 0.60
CA GLU A 39 -9.65 -13.55 0.34
C GLU A 39 -9.82 -12.99 -1.08
N PRO A 40 -10.61 -13.68 -1.93
CA PRO A 40 -10.67 -13.38 -3.34
C PRO A 40 -11.61 -12.19 -3.55
N ASN A 41 -11.14 -11.23 -4.35
CA ASN A 41 -11.84 -10.04 -4.87
C ASN A 41 -11.56 -8.67 -4.22
N CYS A 42 -10.47 -8.47 -3.49
CA CYS A 42 -10.05 -7.15 -3.02
C CYS A 42 -8.57 -6.85 -3.26
N THR A 43 -8.18 -5.57 -3.31
CA THR A 43 -6.80 -5.16 -3.04
C THR A 43 -6.65 -4.67 -1.63
N ILE A 44 -5.41 -4.81 -1.16
CA ILE A 44 -4.85 -4.08 -0.05
C ILE A 44 -4.05 -2.92 -0.63
N ASP A 45 -4.36 -1.72 -0.16
CA ASP A 45 -3.73 -0.47 -0.52
C ASP A 45 -3.02 0.11 0.68
N ILE A 46 -1.86 0.69 0.42
CA ILE A 46 -1.01 1.34 1.42
C ILE A 46 -0.77 2.73 0.91
N GLU A 47 -1.41 3.69 1.56
CA GLU A 47 -1.40 5.08 1.19
C GLU A 47 -0.53 5.87 2.16
N PHE A 48 0.48 6.53 1.60
CA PHE A 48 1.33 7.45 2.33
C PHE A 48 1.03 8.88 1.90
N SER A 49 0.96 9.78 2.87
CA SER A 49 0.77 11.22 2.63
C SER A 49 1.89 12.04 3.25
N GLY A 50 2.18 13.19 2.66
CA GLY A 50 3.29 14.04 3.07
C GLY A 50 4.65 13.34 2.87
N ILE A 51 4.83 12.69 1.70
CA ILE A 51 6.08 12.05 1.30
C ILE A 51 7.23 13.08 1.27
N GLU A 52 8.30 12.78 1.99
CA GLU A 52 9.59 13.48 1.91
C GLU A 52 10.66 12.65 1.17
N PHE A 53 10.57 11.32 1.25
CA PHE A 53 11.56 10.42 0.65
C PHE A 53 10.98 9.02 0.37
N ILE A 54 11.39 8.41 -0.73
CA ILE A 54 11.01 7.05 -1.12
C ILE A 54 12.27 6.27 -1.51
N SER A 55 12.50 5.13 -0.84
CA SER A 55 13.42 4.07 -1.25
C SER A 55 12.67 2.76 -1.26
N LEU A 56 12.11 2.38 -2.41
CA LEU A 56 11.39 1.14 -2.60
C LEU A 56 11.76 0.50 -3.95
N PRO A 57 11.73 -0.84 -4.05
CA PRO A 57 11.77 -1.50 -5.33
C PRO A 57 10.40 -1.38 -6.03
N ASP A 58 10.38 -1.50 -7.36
CA ASP A 58 9.15 -1.40 -8.15
C ASP A 58 8.11 -2.49 -7.79
N ARG A 59 8.60 -3.66 -7.37
CA ARG A 59 7.79 -4.81 -6.95
C ARG A 59 8.31 -5.36 -5.63
N MET A 60 7.38 -5.68 -4.74
CA MET A 60 7.66 -6.23 -3.41
C MET A 60 6.85 -7.52 -3.23
N LYS A 61 7.54 -8.65 -3.05
CA LYS A 61 6.90 -9.94 -2.76
C LYS A 61 6.83 -10.11 -1.25
N GLY A 62 5.62 -9.98 -0.71
CA GLY A 62 5.44 -9.85 0.73
C GLY A 62 6.00 -8.52 1.24
N ILE A 63 5.40 -8.00 2.30
CA ILE A 63 5.82 -6.76 2.94
C ILE A 63 5.64 -6.88 4.44
N LYS A 64 6.55 -6.24 5.18
CA LYS A 64 6.43 -6.02 6.61
C LYS A 64 6.70 -4.55 6.90
N ILE A 65 5.64 -3.80 7.17
CA ILE A 65 5.72 -2.36 7.38
C ILE A 65 5.78 -2.07 8.87
N ARG A 66 6.82 -1.34 9.29
CA ARG A 66 6.95 -0.83 10.66
C ARG A 66 7.39 0.63 10.65
N LYS A 67 6.78 1.44 11.51
CA LYS A 67 7.23 2.82 11.77
C LYS A 67 8.29 2.85 12.87
N GLU A 68 9.45 3.43 12.55
CA GLU A 68 10.59 3.61 13.45
C GLU A 68 11.25 4.95 13.16
N ASN A 69 11.53 5.77 14.17
CA ASN A 69 12.27 7.04 14.04
C ASN A 69 11.76 7.96 12.89
N GLY A 70 10.43 8.04 12.72
CA GLY A 70 9.81 8.89 11.70
C GLY A 70 9.86 8.35 10.26
N VAL A 71 10.27 7.09 10.06
CA VAL A 71 10.25 6.42 8.75
C VAL A 71 9.46 5.11 8.80
N TYR A 72 8.90 4.72 7.66
CA TYR A 72 8.20 3.45 7.43
C TYR A 72 9.12 2.48 6.70
N ARG A 73 9.54 1.39 7.36
CA ARG A 73 10.47 0.39 6.83
C ARG A 73 9.71 -0.83 6.32
N PHE A 74 10.21 -1.44 5.24
CA PHE A 74 9.50 -2.50 4.48
C PHE A 74 10.10 -3.90 4.62
N ASP A 75 11.31 -4.02 5.16
CA ASP A 75 12.07 -5.26 5.26
C ASP A 75 12.80 -5.40 6.60
N GLU A 76 13.31 -6.59 6.89
CA GLU A 76 14.18 -6.84 8.04
C GLU A 76 15.60 -6.31 7.81
N ASN A 77 16.02 -6.19 6.54
CA ASN A 77 17.34 -5.72 6.13
C ASN A 77 17.50 -4.18 6.22
N LYS A 78 16.41 -3.44 6.45
CA LYS A 78 16.34 -1.98 6.64
C LYS A 78 16.77 -1.15 5.43
N GLU A 79 16.88 -1.74 4.24
CA GLU A 79 17.33 -1.05 3.02
C GLU A 79 16.22 -0.20 2.40
N HIS A 80 14.97 -0.66 2.53
CA HIS A 80 13.82 -0.02 1.93
C HIS A 80 12.96 0.71 2.97
N TYR A 81 12.77 2.01 2.74
CA TYR A 81 11.98 2.86 3.62
C TYR A 81 11.35 4.05 2.91
N ILE A 82 10.29 4.56 3.52
CA ILE A 82 9.63 5.80 3.16
C ILE A 82 9.71 6.77 4.34
N LYS A 83 10.00 8.04 4.07
CA LYS A 83 9.75 9.12 5.02
C LYS A 83 8.46 9.83 4.61
N ALA A 84 7.46 9.79 5.49
CA ALA A 84 6.14 10.35 5.24
C ALA A 84 5.50 10.81 6.55
N SER A 85 4.47 11.65 6.46
CA SER A 85 3.72 12.13 7.62
C SER A 85 2.74 11.09 8.16
N SER A 86 2.09 10.35 7.27
CA SER A 86 1.10 9.33 7.63
C SER A 86 1.15 8.12 6.70
N CYS A 87 0.62 6.99 7.20
CA CYS A 87 0.41 5.77 6.45
C CYS A 87 -0.95 5.17 6.83
N ILE A 88 -1.79 4.92 5.83
CA ILE A 88 -3.09 4.25 5.95
C ILE A 88 -3.01 2.95 5.17
N ILE A 89 -3.52 1.88 5.76
CA ILE A 89 -3.63 0.56 5.12
C ILE A 89 -5.09 0.21 5.06
N GLY A 90 -5.61 0.07 3.85
CA GLY A 90 -7.02 -0.17 3.58
C GLY A 90 -7.26 -1.32 2.61
N ILE A 91 -8.46 -1.88 2.65
CA ILE A 91 -8.98 -2.85 1.68
C ILE A 91 -9.95 -2.13 0.74
N SER A 92 -9.86 -2.41 -0.56
CA SER A 92 -10.78 -1.90 -1.58
C SER A 92 -11.23 -3.01 -2.52
N GLN A 93 -12.54 -3.08 -2.81
CA GLN A 93 -13.14 -4.03 -3.75
C GLN A 93 -13.23 -3.51 -5.20
N PHE A 94 -12.87 -2.24 -5.45
CA PHE A 94 -12.91 -1.53 -6.75
C PHE A 94 -14.31 -1.17 -7.27
N ASP A 95 -15.29 -1.06 -6.39
CA ASP A 95 -16.60 -0.49 -6.69
C ASP A 95 -16.64 1.05 -6.56
N HIS A 96 -15.68 1.65 -5.83
CA HIS A 96 -15.55 3.10 -5.66
C HIS A 96 -14.85 3.79 -6.85
N THR A 97 -15.23 5.05 -7.12
CA THR A 97 -14.64 5.87 -8.19
C THR A 97 -13.14 6.08 -7.98
N GLN A 98 -12.32 5.49 -8.85
CA GLN A 98 -10.84 5.55 -8.76
C GLN A 98 -10.23 6.76 -9.50
N ASP A 99 -11.03 7.74 -9.89
CA ASP A 99 -10.57 8.90 -10.63
C ASP A 99 -9.90 9.91 -9.68
N ARG A 100 -8.57 9.78 -9.54
CA ARG A 100 -7.75 10.69 -8.74
C ARG A 100 -7.54 12.07 -9.36
N ILE A 101 -8.10 12.33 -10.54
CA ILE A 101 -8.14 13.69 -11.10
C ILE A 101 -9.17 14.52 -10.32
N SER A 102 -10.28 13.90 -9.91
CA SER A 102 -11.37 14.56 -9.18
C SER A 102 -11.40 14.24 -7.68
N ASP A 103 -10.93 13.07 -7.24
CA ASP A 103 -10.94 12.67 -5.83
C ASP A 103 -9.56 12.24 -5.34
N LEU A 104 -9.00 13.05 -4.43
CA LEU A 104 -7.65 12.83 -3.92
C LEU A 104 -7.60 11.76 -2.84
N SER A 105 -8.74 11.37 -2.25
CA SER A 105 -8.82 10.32 -1.22
C SER A 105 -9.28 9.00 -1.83
N LEU A 106 -8.61 7.90 -1.49
CA LEU A 106 -9.16 6.57 -1.73
C LEU A 106 -10.24 6.28 -0.69
N GLU A 107 -11.43 5.91 -1.16
CA GLU A 107 -12.44 5.28 -0.32
C GLU A 107 -12.07 3.81 -0.12
N TYR A 108 -12.01 3.40 1.16
CA TYR A 108 -11.73 2.03 1.55
C TYR A 108 -12.97 1.42 2.16
N ASP A 109 -13.27 0.17 1.76
CA ASP A 109 -14.32 -0.63 2.38
C ASP A 109 -13.99 -0.94 3.84
N GLU A 110 -12.70 -1.08 4.14
CA GLU A 110 -12.19 -1.31 5.49
C GLU A 110 -10.81 -0.67 5.67
N ILE A 111 -10.61 0.05 6.78
CA ILE A 111 -9.28 0.50 7.22
C ILE A 111 -8.71 -0.56 8.16
N LEU A 112 -7.66 -1.25 7.72
CA LEU A 112 -6.96 -2.26 8.52
C LEU A 112 -6.07 -1.64 9.59
N MET A 113 -5.39 -0.55 9.25
CA MET A 113 -4.41 0.07 10.13
C MET A 113 -4.09 1.51 9.74
N THR A 114 -3.79 2.34 10.74
CA THR A 114 -3.12 3.63 10.56
C THR A 114 -1.83 3.62 11.37
N ILE A 115 -0.71 4.04 10.77
CA ILE A 115 0.64 3.94 11.36
C ILE A 115 1.32 5.31 11.48
#